data_AF-A0A533B9Q5-F1
#
_entry.id   AF-A0A533B9Q5-F1
#
_cell.length_a   1.000
_cell.length_b   1.000
_cell.length_c   1.000
_cell.angle_alpha   90.00
_cell.angle_beta   90.00
_cell.angle_gamma   90.00
#
_symmetry.space_group_name_H-M   'P 1'
#
loop_
_entity.id
_entity.type
_entity.pdbx_description
1 polymer ?
#
loop_
_entity_poly.entity_id
_entity_poly.type
_entity_poly.pdbx_seq_one_letter_code
_entity_poly.pdbx_strand_id
1 'polypeptide(L)' 'MILELSIFLPDYDWRLHIDRSVVRWVHGQTCGLEFQSLRPVHRERLRLLVEKFRES' A
#
# COMPACT_ATOMS: atom_id res chain seq x y z
N MET A 1 5.61 13.53 7.70
CA MET A 1 4.42 12.99 8.40
C MET A 1 4.46 11.48 8.28
N ILE A 2 4.41 10.76 9.41
CA ILE A 2 4.36 9.30 9.44
C ILE A 2 2.91 8.88 9.67
N LEU A 3 2.41 7.95 8.87
CA LEU A 3 1.03 7.48 8.91
C LEU A 3 0.98 5.96 9.07
N GLU A 4 0.05 5.49 9.89
CA GLU A 4 -0.40 4.11 9.94
C GLU A 4 -1.61 3.97 9.01
N LEU A 5 -1.64 2.91 8.19
CA LEU A 5 -2.65 2.75 7.16
C LEU A 5 -3.19 1.31 7.15
N SER A 6 -4.48 1.18 6.84
CA SER A 6 -5.10 -0.09 6.50
C SER A 6 -5.71 0.01 5.11
N ILE A 7 -5.24 -0.83 4.19
CA ILE A 7 -5.71 -0.86 2.80
C ILE A 7 -6.56 -2.11 2.61
N PHE A 8 -7.76 -1.94 2.05
CA PHE A 8 -8.61 -3.05 1.63
C PHE A 8 -8.25 -3.42 0.19
N LEU A 9 -7.82 -4.66 -0.01
CA LEU A 9 -7.50 -5.17 -1.34
C LEU A 9 -8.74 -5.85 -1.92
N PRO A 10 -9.05 -5.69 -3.21
CA PRO A 10 -10.26 -6.27 -3.81
C PRO A 10 -10.26 -7.80 -3.82
N ASP A 11 -9.08 -8.43 -3.83
CA ASP A 11 -8.93 -9.88 -3.95
C ASP A 11 -8.76 -10.61 -2.59
N TYR A 12 -8.79 -9.91 -1.46
CA TYR A 12 -8.50 -10.50 -0.15
C TYR A 12 -9.45 -10.02 0.95
N ASP A 13 -9.96 -10.96 1.75
CA ASP A 13 -10.88 -10.68 2.87
C ASP A 13 -10.22 -9.93 4.04
N TRP A 14 -8.89 -9.92 4.12
CA TRP A 14 -8.13 -9.33 5.22
C TRP A 14 -7.48 -8.00 4.79
N ARG A 15 -7.55 -7.00 5.66
CA ARG A 15 -6.92 -5.69 5.46
C ARG A 15 -5.41 -5.80 5.47
N LEU A 16 -4.77 -5.16 4.50
CA LEU A 16 -3.34 -4.93 4.52
C LEU A 16 -3.02 -3.81 5.52
N HIS A 17 -2.41 -4.17 6.63
CA HIS A 17 -1.92 -3.22 7.61
C HIS A 17 -0.48 -2.77 7.30
N ILE A 18 -0.25 -1.46 7.33
CA ILE A 18 1.03 -0.79 7.11
C ILE A 18 1.34 0.04 8.37
N ASP A 19 2.29 -0.45 9.16
CA ASP A 19 2.67 0.17 10.45
C ASP A 19 3.30 1.55 10.24
N ARG A 20 4.02 1.72 9.12
CA ARG A 20 4.79 2.95 8.87
C ARG A 20 4.82 3.31 7.40
N SER A 21 4.17 4.43 7.09
CA SER A 21 4.22 5.05 5.78
C SER A 21 4.59 6.53 5.88
N VAL A 22 5.17 7.07 4.80
CA VAL A 22 5.56 8.48 4.71
C VAL A 22 5.01 9.08 3.42
N VAL A 23 4.42 10.27 3.54
CA VAL A 23 4.00 11.07 2.39
C VAL A 23 5.24 11.54 1.62
N ARG A 24 5.33 11.19 0.34
CA ARG A 24 6.43 11.57 -0.57
C ARG A 24 6.11 12.78 -1.43
N TRP A 25 4.86 12.92 -1.84
CA TRP A 25 4.39 14.09 -2.58
C TRP A 25 2.90 14.30 -2.32
N VAL A 26 2.44 15.54 -2.56
CA VAL A 26 1.04 15.94 -2.49
C VAL A 26 0.71 16.74 -3.74
N HIS A 27 -0.41 16.43 -4.38
CA HIS A 27 -0.95 17.16 -5.53
C HIS A 27 -2.46 17.26 -5.41
N GLY A 28 -2.96 18.46 -5.09
CA GLY A 28 -4.38 18.67 -4.81
C GLY A 28 -4.85 17.81 -3.63
N GLN A 29 -5.83 16.93 -3.89
CA GLN A 29 -6.38 15.98 -2.91
C GLN A 29 -5.70 14.60 -2.96
N THR A 30 -4.66 14.43 -3.78
CA THR A 30 -3.95 13.16 -3.95
C THR A 30 -2.58 13.25 -3.32
N CYS A 31 -2.10 12.14 -2.75
CA CYS A 31 -0.74 12.05 -2.24
C CYS A 31 -0.09 10.71 -2.62
N GLY A 32 1.24 10.75 -2.74
CA GLY A 32 2.07 9.57 -2.87
C GLY A 32 2.58 9.13 -1.51
N LEU A 33 2.51 7.83 -1.24
CA LEU A 33 2.95 7.23 0.01
C LEU A 33 4.07 6.24 -0.25
N GLU A 34 5.10 6.25 0.60
CA GLU A 34 6.09 5.18 0.67
C GLU A 34 5.86 4.35 1.92
N PHE A 35 5.83 3.03 1.76
CA PHE A 35 5.71 2.08 2.86
C PHE A 35 7.10 1.73 3.37
N GLN A 36 7.43 2.18 4.59
CA GLN A 36 8.76 2.02 5.17
C GLN A 36 8.96 0.64 5.82
N SER A 37 7.87 0.05 6.33
CA SER A 37 7.88 -1.29 6.93
C SER A 37 6.68 -2.06 6.43
N LEU A 38 6.93 -3.26 5.92
CA LEU A 38 5.89 -4.16 5.50
C LEU A 38 6.35 -5.59 5.74
N ARG A 39 5.49 -6.40 6.37
CA ARG A 39 5.78 -7.83 6.56
C ARG A 39 6.02 -8.49 5.19
N PRO A 40 6.96 -9.44 5.05
CA PRO A 40 7.27 -10.06 3.75
C PRO A 40 6.04 -10.60 3.01
N VAL A 41 5.13 -11.26 3.74
CA VAL A 41 3.86 -11.78 3.20
C VAL A 41 2.94 -10.68 2.67
N HIS A 42 2.94 -9.51 3.30
CA HIS A 42 2.17 -8.34 2.86
C HIS A 42 2.79 -7.72 1.60
N ARG A 43 4.12 -7.68 1.53
CA ARG A 43 4.86 -7.13 0.39
C ARG A 43 4.63 -7.95 -0.86
N GLU A 44 4.66 -9.27 -0.72
CA GLU A 44 4.41 -10.17 -1.84
C GLU A 44 2.97 -10.04 -2.36
N ARG A 45 1.98 -9.95 -1.46
CA ARG A 45 0.58 -9.74 -1.86
C ARG A 45 0.38 -8.41 -2.60
N LEU A 46 1.02 -7.32 -2.14
CA LEU A 46 1.00 -6.05 -2.87
C LEU A 46 1.67 -6.16 -4.23
N ARG A 47 2.80 -6.84 -4.33
CA ARG A 47 3.53 -7.03 -5.60
C ARG A 47 2.64 -7.72 -6.63
N LEU A 48 2.04 -8.85 -6.26
CA LEU A 48 1.14 -9.61 -7.13
C LEU A 48 -0.07 -8.78 -7.57
N LEU A 49 -0.65 -7.99 -6.67
CA LEU A 49 -1.77 -7.10 -7.00
C LEU A 49 -1.35 -6.04 -8.01
N VAL A 50 -0.22 -5.37 -7.79
CA VAL A 50 0.31 -4.35 -8.72
C VAL A 50 0.60 -4.96 -10.08
N GLU A 51 1.15 -6.18 -10.14
CA GLU A 51 1.39 -6.89 -11.39
C GLU A 51 0.08 -7.16 -12.14
N LYS A 52 -0.95 -7.67 -11.46
CA LYS A 52 -2.29 -7.88 -12.05
C LYS A 52 -2.88 -6.60 -12.64
N PHE A 53 -2.74 -5.46 -11.96
CA PHE A 53 -3.22 -4.17 -12.47
C PHE A 53 -2.41 -3.61 -13.64
N ARG A 54 -1.15 -4.03 -13.83
CA ARG A 54 -0.32 -3.59 -14.97
C ARG A 54 -0.62 -4.34 -16.26
N GLU A 55 -1.19 -5.54 -16.14
CA GLU A 55 -1.56 -6.40 -17.28
C GLU A 55 -3.01 -6.18 -17.75
N SER A 56 -3.79 -5.36 -17.03
CA SER A 56 -5.20 -5.04 -17.33
C SER A 56 -5.37 -3.67 -17.98
#